data_AF-A0A3S4JF11-F1
#
_entry.id   AF-A0A3S4JF11-F1
#
_cell.length_a   1.000
_cell.length_b   1.000
_cell.length_c   1.000
_cell.angle_alpha   90.00
_cell.angle_beta   90.00
_cell.angle_gamma   90.00
#
_symmetry.space_group_name_H-M   'P 1'
#
loop_
_entity.id
_entity.type
_entity.pdbx_description
1 polymer ?
#
loop_
_entity_poly.entity_id
_entity_poly.type
_entity_poly.pdbx_seq_one_letter_code
_entity_poly.pdbx_strand_id
1 'polypeptide(L)'
;MDGETIKLKTTIENTGKMSTGLALDSKAQRLYTTNADGEFITIDTASNKILSRKKLLDDGKEHFFINLSLDTAGHRAFITDSKATEVLVVDTRNGNILAKIAAPASLAVLFNPDT
;
A
#
# COMPACT_ATOMS: atom_id res chain seq x y z
N MET A 1 -5.34 16.28 5.49
CA MET A 1 -5.74 17.67 5.16
C MET A 1 -7.25 17.77 5.14
N ASP A 2 -7.79 18.94 5.43
CA ASP A 2 -9.17 19.32 5.14
C ASP A 2 -9.20 19.95 3.75
N GLY A 3 -9.95 19.36 2.83
CA GLY A 3 -9.94 19.75 1.42
C GLY A 3 -10.69 21.06 1.13
N GLU A 4 -11.59 21.48 2.01
CA GLU A 4 -12.39 22.70 1.85
C GLU A 4 -11.62 23.92 2.37
N THR A 5 -10.94 23.77 3.50
CA THR A 5 -10.25 24.87 4.19
C THR A 5 -8.74 24.89 3.95
N ILE A 6 -8.17 23.86 3.32
CA ILE A 6 -6.73 23.69 3.11
C ILE A 6 -5.96 23.73 4.44
N LYS A 7 -6.55 23.14 5.50
CA LYS A 7 -5.92 23.06 6.83
C LYS A 7 -5.47 21.64 7.14
N LEU A 8 -4.37 21.51 7.88
CA LEU A 8 -3.95 20.21 8.41
C LEU A 8 -4.96 19.75 9.47
N LYS A 9 -5.49 18.53 9.31
CA LYS A 9 -6.37 17.90 10.32
C LYS A 9 -5.52 17.21 11.40
N THR A 10 -4.57 16.40 10.95
CA THR A 10 -3.67 15.61 11.78
C THR A 10 -2.53 15.06 10.91
N THR A 11 -1.50 14.51 11.55
CA THR A 11 -0.40 13.76 10.94
C THR A 11 -0.44 12.34 11.49
N ILE A 12 -0.42 11.35 10.59
CA ILE A 12 -0.28 9.94 10.98
C ILE A 12 1.22 9.62 11.00
N GLU A 13 1.76 9.40 12.18
CA GLU A 13 3.18 9.15 12.40
C GLU A 13 3.54 7.66 12.26
N ASN A 14 4.85 7.34 12.26
CA ASN A 14 5.38 5.98 12.34
C ASN A 14 5.01 5.02 11.17
N THR A 15 4.81 5.58 9.97
CA THR A 15 4.57 4.82 8.73
C THR A 15 5.82 4.15 8.13
N GLY A 16 6.96 4.24 8.81
CA GLY A 16 8.22 3.64 8.37
C GLY A 16 9.02 4.51 7.40
N LYS A 17 10.18 4.00 6.99
CA LYS A 17 11.14 4.70 6.13
C LYS A 17 10.57 4.89 4.74
N MET A 18 10.53 6.14 4.26
CA MET A 18 10.09 6.47 2.90
C MET A 18 8.75 5.81 2.53
N SER A 19 7.70 6.05 3.34
CA SER A 19 6.35 5.55 3.06
C SER A 19 5.70 6.31 1.90
N THR A 20 6.07 5.96 0.67
CA THR A 20 5.69 6.69 -0.54
C THR A 20 4.38 6.22 -1.14
N GLY A 21 4.05 4.93 -1.03
CA GLY A 21 2.82 4.39 -1.62
C GLY A 21 1.61 4.91 -0.86
N LEU A 22 0.55 5.30 -1.57
CA LEU A 22 -0.69 5.76 -0.95
C LEU A 22 -1.91 5.33 -1.79
N ALA A 23 -2.85 4.62 -1.18
CA ALA A 23 -4.13 4.31 -1.82
C ALA A 23 -5.29 4.27 -0.82
N LEU A 24 -6.47 4.68 -1.27
CA LEU A 24 -7.66 4.87 -0.45
C LEU A 24 -8.80 3.94 -0.90
N ASP A 25 -9.37 3.20 0.03
CA ASP A 25 -10.70 2.60 -0.08
C ASP A 25 -11.68 3.40 0.79
N SER A 26 -12.43 4.29 0.14
CA SER A 26 -13.36 5.19 0.83
C SER A 26 -14.56 4.45 1.43
N LYS A 27 -15.03 3.37 0.78
CA LYS A 27 -16.18 2.57 1.23
C LYS A 27 -15.82 1.77 2.49
N ALA A 28 -14.63 1.18 2.53
CA ALA A 28 -14.16 0.42 3.68
C ALA A 28 -13.56 1.30 4.79
N GLN A 29 -13.44 2.62 4.60
CA GLN A 29 -12.74 3.53 5.50
C GLN A 29 -11.29 3.07 5.75
N ARG A 30 -10.58 2.70 4.68
CA ARG A 30 -9.19 2.20 4.74
C ARG A 30 -8.28 3.05 3.88
N LEU A 31 -7.16 3.46 4.48
CA LEU A 31 -6.01 4.02 3.78
C LEU A 31 -4.87 3.00 3.87
N TYR A 32 -4.18 2.79 2.76
CA TYR A 32 -3.06 1.87 2.66
C TYR A 32 -1.80 2.63 2.27
N THR A 33 -0.69 2.29 2.88
CA THR A 33 0.63 2.82 2.51
C THR A 33 1.68 1.72 2.51
N THR A 34 2.71 1.90 1.68
CA THR A 34 3.85 1.00 1.53
C THR A 34 5.14 1.80 1.59
N ASN A 35 6.23 1.15 2.01
CA ASN A 35 7.45 1.84 2.39
C ASN A 35 8.74 1.08 2.01
N ALA A 36 9.90 1.66 2.35
CA ALA A 36 11.24 1.09 2.13
C ALA A 36 11.66 0.05 3.18
N ASP A 37 10.83 -0.19 4.20
CA ASP A 37 11.04 -1.26 5.18
C ASP A 37 10.39 -2.58 4.70
N GLY A 38 9.81 -2.59 3.50
CA GLY A 38 9.10 -3.75 2.93
C GLY A 38 7.74 -3.99 3.58
N GLU A 39 7.10 -2.94 4.12
CA GLU A 39 5.84 -3.08 4.83
C GLU A 39 4.62 -2.70 3.97
N PHE A 40 3.51 -3.36 4.27
CA PHE A 40 2.15 -2.96 3.93
C PHE A 40 1.42 -2.53 5.20
N ILE A 41 0.97 -1.28 5.23
CA ILE A 41 0.36 -0.66 6.41
C ILE A 41 -1.08 -0.31 6.09
N THR A 42 -1.99 -0.72 6.97
CA THR A 42 -3.43 -0.44 6.90
C THR A 42 -3.79 0.57 7.97
N ILE A 43 -4.49 1.63 7.57
CA ILE A 43 -4.92 2.75 8.42
C ILE A 43 -6.43 2.86 8.35
N ASP A 44 -7.05 3.08 9.50
CA ASP A 44 -8.47 3.43 9.61
C ASP A 44 -8.67 4.93 9.38
N THR A 45 -9.48 5.30 8.39
CA THR A 45 -9.69 6.72 8.05
C THR A 45 -10.66 7.43 8.99
N ALA A 46 -11.49 6.70 9.74
CA ALA A 46 -12.40 7.29 10.71
C ALA A 46 -11.64 7.82 11.94
N SER A 47 -10.66 7.05 12.43
CA SER A 47 -9.86 7.40 13.60
C SER A 47 -8.45 7.93 13.29
N ASN A 48 -7.98 7.83 12.04
CA ASN A 48 -6.62 8.14 11.60
C ASN A 48 -5.55 7.30 12.33
N LYS A 49 -5.85 6.04 12.64
CA LYS A 49 -4.94 5.13 13.37
C LYS A 49 -4.46 4.00 12.46
N ILE A 50 -3.20 3.62 12.62
CA ILE A 50 -2.67 2.38 12.03
C ILE A 50 -3.39 1.20 12.70
N LEU A 51 -4.04 0.37 11.89
CA LEU A 51 -4.69 -0.87 12.32
C LEU A 51 -3.72 -2.05 12.32
N SER A 52 -2.88 -2.12 11.29
CA SER A 52 -1.92 -3.21 11.11
C SER A 52 -0.75 -2.76 10.26
N ARG A 53 0.41 -3.40 10.49
CA ARG A 53 1.58 -3.33 9.63
C ARG A 53 2.13 -4.73 9.43
N LYS A 54 2.61 -5.04 8.22
CA LYS A 54 3.17 -6.36 7.90
C LYS A 54 4.31 -6.22 6.91
N LYS A 55 5.45 -6.84 7.23
CA LYS A 55 6.51 -7.07 6.26
C LYS A 55 6.02 -8.12 5.26
N LEU A 56 5.94 -7.77 3.98
CA LEU A 56 5.26 -8.60 2.98
C LEU A 56 6.09 -9.83 2.57
N LEU A 57 7.41 -9.70 2.58
CA LEU A 57 8.35 -10.73 2.17
C LEU A 57 9.42 -10.95 3.26
N ASP A 58 9.73 -12.21 3.52
CA ASP A 58 10.75 -12.64 4.47
C ASP A 58 11.80 -13.52 3.79
N ASP A 59 12.38 -13.00 2.71
CA ASP A 59 13.39 -13.69 1.89
C ASP A 59 14.81 -13.15 2.11
N GLY A 60 14.98 -12.29 3.11
CA GLY A 60 16.25 -11.64 3.45
C GLY A 60 16.71 -10.53 2.49
N LYS A 61 15.91 -10.15 1.49
CA LYS A 61 16.26 -9.08 0.55
C LYS A 61 15.68 -7.73 0.96
N GLU A 62 16.28 -6.66 0.45
CA GLU A 62 15.71 -5.32 0.53
C GLU A 62 14.57 -5.18 -0.47
N HIS A 63 13.46 -4.62 0.00
CA HIS A 63 12.29 -4.31 -0.82
C HIS A 63 11.90 -2.86 -0.59
N PHE A 64 11.69 -2.11 -1.67
CA PHE A 64 11.18 -0.75 -1.57
C PHE A 64 9.93 -0.60 -2.41
N PHE A 65 8.79 -0.68 -1.71
CA PHE A 65 7.47 -0.67 -2.29
C PHE A 65 6.98 0.76 -2.55
N ILE A 66 7.21 1.25 -3.77
CA ILE A 66 7.07 2.68 -4.08
C ILE A 66 5.60 3.09 -4.25
N ASN A 67 4.78 2.29 -4.93
CA ASN A 67 3.37 2.58 -5.18
C ASN A 67 2.48 1.36 -4.97
N LEU A 68 1.18 1.63 -4.80
CA LEU A 68 0.14 0.62 -4.81
C LEU A 68 -1.13 1.09 -5.51
N SER A 69 -1.88 0.17 -6.10
CA SER A 69 -3.21 0.39 -6.65
C SER A 69 -4.18 -0.68 -6.17
N LEU A 70 -5.44 -0.32 -5.95
CA LEU A 70 -6.42 -1.18 -5.29
C LEU A 70 -7.44 -1.73 -6.30
N ASP A 71 -7.70 -3.02 -6.18
CA ASP A 71 -8.97 -3.64 -6.57
C ASP A 71 -9.80 -3.83 -5.30
N THR A 72 -10.63 -2.85 -4.98
CA THR A 72 -11.45 -2.87 -3.76
C THR A 72 -12.55 -3.93 -3.80
N ALA A 73 -13.05 -4.29 -4.98
CA ALA A 73 -14.06 -5.33 -5.15
C ALA A 73 -13.49 -6.73 -4.90
N GLY A 74 -12.27 -6.99 -5.36
CA GLY A 74 -11.56 -8.25 -5.13
C GLY A 74 -10.77 -8.33 -3.82
N HIS A 75 -10.73 -7.25 -3.03
CA HIS A 75 -9.86 -7.10 -1.86
C HIS A 75 -8.36 -7.33 -2.18
N ARG A 76 -7.89 -6.77 -3.31
CA ARG A 76 -6.51 -6.91 -3.76
C ARG A 76 -5.80 -5.55 -3.83
N ALA A 77 -4.52 -5.55 -3.52
CA ALA A 77 -3.61 -4.44 -3.80
C ALA A 77 -2.49 -4.94 -4.73
N PHE A 78 -2.18 -4.15 -5.76
CA PHE A 78 -1.04 -4.36 -6.65
C PHE A 78 0.06 -3.41 -6.19
N ILE A 79 1.24 -3.93 -5.87
CA ILE A 79 2.32 -3.18 -5.23
C ILE A 79 3.58 -3.30 -6.09
N THR A 80 4.16 -2.16 -6.46
CA THR A 80 5.42 -2.10 -7.22
C THR A 80 6.60 -2.23 -6.29
N ASP A 81 7.72 -2.74 -6.83
CA ASP A 81 8.99 -2.80 -6.12
C ASP A 81 10.11 -2.26 -7.00
N SER A 82 10.86 -1.30 -6.47
CA SER A 82 12.01 -0.70 -7.15
C SER A 82 13.32 -1.46 -6.96
N LYS A 83 13.33 -2.48 -6.10
CA LYS A 83 14.50 -3.28 -5.76
C LYS A 83 14.40 -4.73 -6.23
N ALA A 84 13.23 -5.17 -6.68
CA ALA A 84 12.99 -6.54 -7.14
C ALA A 84 12.36 -6.57 -8.53
N THR A 85 12.53 -7.68 -9.24
CA THR A 85 11.90 -7.93 -10.54
C THR A 85 10.57 -8.66 -10.37
N GLU A 86 9.68 -8.07 -9.56
CA GLU A 86 8.31 -8.56 -9.37
C GLU A 86 7.35 -7.43 -9.01
N VAL A 87 6.07 -7.63 -9.33
CA VAL A 87 4.93 -6.89 -8.76
C VAL A 87 4.19 -7.84 -7.84
N LEU A 88 3.85 -7.38 -6.63
CA LEU A 88 3.11 -8.18 -5.67
C LEU A 88 1.61 -7.93 -5.81
N VAL A 89 0.83 -9.01 -5.73
CA VAL A 89 -0.62 -8.94 -5.51
C VAL A 89 -0.88 -9.37 -4.08
N VAL A 90 -1.55 -8.52 -3.31
CA VAL A 90 -1.70 -8.68 -1.85
C VAL A 90 -3.17 -8.62 -1.46
N ASP A 91 -3.61 -9.50 -0.57
CA ASP A 91 -4.93 -9.44 0.06
C ASP A 91 -4.99 -8.28 1.06
N THR A 92 -5.85 -7.29 0.81
CA THR A 92 -5.91 -6.07 1.63
C THR A 92 -6.45 -6.29 3.04
N ARG A 93 -7.02 -7.47 3.33
CA ARG A 93 -7.62 -7.80 4.63
C ARG A 93 -6.59 -8.29 5.64
N ASN A 94 -5.49 -8.89 5.17
CA ASN A 94 -4.51 -9.57 6.02
C ASN A 94 -3.04 -9.42 5.54
N GLY A 95 -2.82 -8.77 4.40
CA GLY A 95 -1.50 -8.58 3.80
C GLY A 95 -0.85 -9.87 3.28
N ASN A 96 -1.62 -10.92 2.98
CA ASN A 96 -1.09 -12.14 2.38
C ASN A 96 -0.77 -11.93 0.90
N ILE A 97 0.35 -12.51 0.46
CA ILE A 97 0.69 -12.53 -0.97
C ILE A 97 -0.27 -13.49 -1.69
N LEU A 98 -1.02 -12.96 -2.64
CA LEU A 98 -1.90 -13.71 -3.53
C LEU A 98 -1.16 -14.15 -4.79
N ALA A 99 -0.25 -13.33 -5.30
CA ALA A 99 0.58 -13.63 -6.46
C ALA A 99 1.85 -12.78 -6.48
N LYS A 100 2.85 -13.29 -7.22
CA LYS A 100 4.07 -12.60 -7.61
C LYS A 100 4.13 -12.57 -9.13
N ILE A 101 4.05 -11.39 -9.73
CA ILE A 101 4.04 -11.22 -11.19
C ILE A 101 5.46 -10.83 -11.61
N ALA A 102 6.10 -11.66 -12.44
CA ALA A 102 7.40 -11.35 -12.98
C ALA A 102 7.32 -10.08 -13.85
N ALA A 103 8.12 -9.07 -13.51
CA ALA A 103 8.22 -7.81 -14.23
C ALA A 103 9.59 -7.18 -13.91
N PRO A 104 10.12 -6.26 -14.73
CA PRO A 104 11.24 -5.45 -14.30
C PRO A 104 10.93 -4.67 -13.01
N ALA A 105 11.96 -4.14 -12.35
CA ALA A 105 11.80 -3.18 -11.27
C ALA A 105 10.83 -2.07 -11.71
N SER A 106 9.87 -1.76 -10.84
CA SER A 106 8.68 -1.00 -11.21
C SER A 106 8.51 0.24 -10.34
N LEU A 107 7.86 1.26 -10.91
CA LEU A 107 7.64 2.54 -10.24
C LEU A 107 6.16 2.73 -9.92
N ALA A 108 5.35 3.02 -10.94
CA ALA A 108 3.92 3.29 -10.81
C ALA A 108 3.08 2.05 -11.20
N VAL A 109 1.87 1.98 -10.66
CA VAL A 109 0.87 0.94 -10.98
C VAL A 109 -0.53 1.54 -10.93
N LEU A 110 -1.40 1.07 -11.83
CA LEU A 110 -2.81 1.43 -11.88
C LEU A 110 -3.62 0.17 -12.22
N PHE A 111 -4.53 -0.20 -11.33
CA PHE A 111 -5.51 -1.25 -11.58
C PHE A 111 -6.67 -0.69 -12.41
N ASN A 112 -7.15 -1.46 -13.39
CA ASN A 112 -8.34 -1.16 -14.18
C ASN A 112 -9.42 -2.20 -13.87
N PRO A 113 -10.59 -1.83 -13.33
CA PRO A 113 -11.69 -2.76 -13.04
C PRO A 113 -12.49 -3.18 -14.28
N ASP A 114 -12.34 -2.48 -15.42
CA ASP A 114 -13.20 -2.62 -16.61
C ASP A 114 -12.62 -3.57 -17.68
N THR A 115 -11.72 -4.47 -17.30
CA THR A 115 -11.17 -5.54 -18.16
C THR A 115 -11.39 -6.91 -17.56
#